data_AF-A0ABC9U228-F1
#
_entry.id   AF-A0ABC9U228-F1
#
_cell.length_a   1.000
_cell.length_b   1.000
_cell.length_c   1.000
_cell.angle_alpha   90.00
_cell.angle_beta   90.00
_cell.angle_gamma   90.00
#
_symmetry.space_group_name_H-M   'P 1'
#
loop_
_entity.id
_entity.type
_entity.pdbx_description
1 polymer ?
#
loop_
_entity_poly.entity_id
_entity_poly.type
_entity_poly.pdbx_seq_one_letter_code
_entity_poly.pdbx_strand_id
1 'polypeptide(L)' 'MTYPINEQDFVESWMKVLEKPDEGDVALAEAIVSTINRAYNVGKEEGVRIGINLAKKENKIP' A
#
# COMPACT_ATOMS: atom_id res chain seq x y z
N MET A 1 -9.23 0.88 -6.58
CA MET A 1 -7.83 0.95 -6.11
C MET A 1 -7.29 -0.46 -6.00
N THR A 2 -6.20 -0.74 -6.72
CA THR A 2 -5.40 -1.97 -6.58
C THR A 2 -4.19 -1.67 -5.69
N TYR A 3 -3.73 -2.66 -4.93
CA TYR A 3 -2.57 -2.52 -4.03
C TYR A 3 -1.35 -3.31 -4.55
N PRO A 4 -0.12 -2.75 -4.45
CA PRO A 4 0.18 -1.40 -3.97
C PRO A 4 -0.37 -0.34 -4.93
N ILE A 5 -0.76 0.81 -4.38
CA ILE A 5 -1.21 1.99 -5.13
C ILE A 5 0.00 2.55 -5.88
N ASN A 6 -0.19 2.88 -7.16
CA ASN A 6 0.76 3.72 -7.89
C ASN A 6 0.66 5.16 -7.36
N GLU A 7 1.71 5.62 -6.67
CA GLU A 7 1.76 6.92 -6.02
C GLU A 7 1.62 8.07 -7.00
N GLN A 8 2.30 7.99 -8.15
CA GLN A 8 2.22 9.04 -9.17
C GLN A 8 0.79 9.16 -9.73
N ASP A 9 0.19 8.04 -10.13
CA ASP A 9 -1.18 8.04 -10.68
C ASP A 9 -2.20 8.58 -9.67
N PHE A 10 -2.00 8.27 -8.39
CA PHE A 10 -2.85 8.76 -7.32
C PHE A 10 -2.70 10.26 -7.10
N VAL A 11 -1.47 10.75 -6.94
CA VAL A 11 -1.18 12.17 -6.74
C VAL A 11 -1.71 12.98 -7.92
N GLU A 12 -1.43 12.55 -9.16
CA GLU A 12 -1.93 13.22 -10.36
C GLU A 12 -3.46 13.26 -10.43
N SER A 13 -4.13 12.16 -10.06
CA SER A 13 -5.60 12.09 -10.04
C SER A 13 -6.19 12.96 -8.93
N TRP A 14 -5.53 13.02 -7.77
CA TRP A 14 -5.93 13.84 -6.63
C TRP A 14 -5.79 15.33 -6.94
N MET A 15 -4.67 15.75 -7.55
CA MET A 15 -4.46 17.16 -7.90
C MET A 15 -5.49 17.65 -8.93
N LYS A 16 -5.95 16.78 -9.85
CA LYS A 16 -6.96 17.13 -10.87
C LYS A 16 -8.33 17.49 -10.30
N VAL A 17 -8.68 17.03 -9.10
CA VAL A 17 -9.98 17.32 -8.48
C VAL A 17 -9.95 18.53 -7.55
N LEU A 18 -8.76 19.08 -7.28
CA LEU A 18 -8.58 20.30 -6.50
C LEU A 18 -8.63 21.53 -7.42
N GLU A 19 -9.31 22.59 -6.98
CA GLU A 19 -9.43 23.81 -7.80
C GLU A 19 -8.10 24.57 -7.95
N LYS A 20 -7.30 24.61 -6.87
CA LYS A 20 -5.99 25.27 -6.81
C LYS A 20 -5.05 24.47 -5.88
N PRO A 21 -4.59 23.29 -6.32
CA PRO A 21 -3.69 22.48 -5.51
C PRO A 21 -2.38 23.23 -5.22
N ASP A 22 -1.86 23.04 -4.02
CA ASP A 22 -0.53 23.54 -3.62
C ASP A 22 0.43 22.40 -3.24
N GLU A 23 1.66 22.76 -2.85
CA GLU A 23 2.69 21.79 -2.45
C GLU A 23 2.28 20.98 -1.20
N GLY A 24 1.44 21.55 -0.33
CA GLY A 24 0.89 20.86 0.84
C GLY A 24 -0.10 19.77 0.45
N ASP A 25 -0.93 20.01 -0.56
CA ASP A 25 -1.83 18.99 -1.12
C ASP A 25 -1.05 17.82 -1.73
N VAL A 26 0.06 18.09 -2.41
CA VAL A 26 0.95 17.06 -2.95
C VAL A 26 1.55 16.22 -1.83
N ALA A 27 2.15 16.88 -0.83
CA ALA A 27 2.75 16.19 0.32
C ALA A 27 1.74 15.34 1.10
N LEU A 28 0.50 15.82 1.21
CA LEU A 28 -0.58 15.06 1.83
C LEU A 28 -0.96 13.82 1.01
N ALA A 29 -1.11 13.96 -0.32
CA ALA A 29 -1.43 12.85 -1.21
C ALA A 29 -0.34 11.76 -1.18
N GLU A 30 0.94 12.16 -1.21
CA GLU A 30 2.09 11.26 -1.06
C GLU A 30 2.08 10.55 0.31
N ALA A 31 1.85 11.27 1.40
CA ALA A 31 1.81 10.71 2.75
C ALA A 31 0.68 9.67 2.93
N ILE A 32 -0.48 9.92 2.31
CA ILE A 32 -1.62 9.00 2.30
C ILE A 32 -1.23 7.70 1.58
N VAL A 33 -0.71 7.80 0.34
CA VAL A 33 -0.34 6.63 -0.45
C VAL A 33 0.76 5.82 0.22
N SER A 34 1.80 6.50 0.70
CA SER A 34 2.92 5.87 1.39
C SER A 34 2.45 5.07 2.61
N THR A 35 1.57 5.65 3.43
CA THR A 35 0.99 4.99 4.61
C THR A 35 0.18 3.76 4.25
N ILE A 36 -0.67 3.86 3.22
CA ILE A 36 -1.50 2.76 2.75
C ILE A 36 -0.66 1.63 2.16
N ASN A 37 0.32 1.95 1.32
CA ASN A 37 1.23 0.97 0.72
C ASN A 37 2.07 0.26 1.77
N ARG A 38 2.53 0.98 2.81
CA ARG A 38 3.22 0.37 3.95
C ARG A 38 2.33 -0.64 4.67
N ALA A 39 1.08 -0.27 4.97
CA ALA A 39 0.14 -1.17 5.64
C ALA A 39 -0.14 -2.43 4.80
N TYR A 40 -0.31 -2.28 3.49
CA TYR A 40 -0.49 -3.41 2.57
C TYR A 40 0.70 -4.36 2.57
N ASN A 41 1.93 -3.82 2.48
CA ASN A 41 3.14 -4.65 2.46
C ASN A 41 3.34 -5.41 3.78
N VAL A 42 3.15 -4.76 4.92
CA VAL A 42 3.20 -5.42 6.24
C VAL A 42 2.17 -6.55 6.34
N GLY A 43 0.93 -6.31 5.89
CA GLY A 43 -0.11 -7.34 5.88
C GLY A 43 0.22 -8.51 4.96
N LYS A 44 0.80 -8.24 3.78
CA LYS A 44 1.23 -9.26 2.83
C LYS A 44 2.34 -10.14 3.42
N GLU A 45 3.36 -9.53 4.01
CA GLU A 45 4.46 -10.24 4.67
C GLU A 45 3.96 -11.12 5.81
N GLU A 46 3.05 -10.59 6.64
CA GLU A 46 2.43 -11.33 7.73
C GLU A 46 1.62 -12.53 7.22
N GLY A 47 0.83 -12.34 6.16
CA GLY A 47 0.06 -13.41 5.53
C GLY A 47 0.97 -14.53 4.99
N VAL A 48 2.07 -14.18 4.33
CA VAL A 48 3.07 -15.15 3.85
C VAL A 48 3.68 -15.92 5.01
N ARG A 49 4.06 -15.23 6.09
CA ARG A 49 4.61 -15.85 7.30
C ARG A 49 3.65 -16.84 7.93
N ILE A 50 2.38 -16.45 8.09
CA ILE A 50 1.33 -17.32 8.64
C ILE A 50 1.14 -18.55 7.73
N GLY A 51 1.05 -18.36 6.42
CA GLY A 51 0.90 -19.45 5.46
C GLY A 51 2.04 -20.48 5.53
N ILE A 52 3.29 -20.01 5.61
CA ILE A 52 4.46 -20.88 5.78
C ILE A 52 4.38 -21.66 7.09
N ASN A 53 4.02 -20.98 8.20
CA ASN A 53 3.90 -21.63 9.50
C ASN A 53 2.81 -22.70 9.53
N LEU A 54 1.67 -22.45 8.88
CA LEU A 54 0.60 -23.43 8.73
C LEU A 54 1.05 -24.62 7.88
N ALA A 55 1.70 -24.38 6.75
CA ALA A 55 2.20 -25.45 5.88
C ALA A 55 3.26 -26.33 6.57
N LYS A 56 4.14 -25.74 7.39
CA LYS A 56 5.08 -26.49 8.25
C LYS A 56 4.37 -27.32 9.30
N LYS A 57 3.36 -26.76 9.98
CA LYS A 57 2.53 -27.49 10.96
C LYS A 57 1.82 -28.69 10.34
N GLU A 58 1.43 -28.58 9.07
CA GLU A 58 0.78 -29.64 8.31
C GLU A 58 1.78 -30.60 7.61
N ASN A 59 3.09 -30.50 7.87
CA ASN A 59 4.16 -31.25 7.18
C ASN A 59 4.14 -31.13 5.64
N LYS A 60 3.56 -30.06 5.10
CA LYS A 60 3.45 -29.82 3.64
C LYS A 60 4.71 -29.21 3.02
N ILE A 61 5.57 -28.64 3.85
CA ILE A 61 6.91 -28.14 3.49
C ILE A 61 7.87 -28.42 4.67
N PRO A 62 9.14 -28.77 4.40
CA PRO A 62 10.13 -29.02 5.44
C PRO A 62 10.47 -27.76 6.28
#